data_AF-A0A969TEJ6-F1
#
_entry.id   AF-A0A969TEJ6-F1
#
_cell.length_a   1.000
_cell.length_b   1.000
_cell.length_c   1.000
_cell.angle_alpha   90.00
_cell.angle_beta   90.00
_cell.angle_gamma   90.00
#
_symmetry.space_group_name_H-M   'P 1'
#
loop_
_entity.id
_entity.type
_entity.pdbx_description
1 polymer ?
#
loop_
_entity_poly.entity_id
_entity_poly.type
_entity_poly.pdbx_seq_one_letter_code
_entity_poly.pdbx_strand_id
1 'polypeptide(L)'
;MLKLFLNLFSSEAKPTQTAIVKSDVSKWEAQIAQADTFWEQGKISEAVAIYDLAIEQHPHLPEIKQRLAGQMKHQIDLAIAYQKLAISLKKHGQIEQAANYYRQAINLKALTGNSKNQLLGSHVAPVKNRRFLLLA
;
A
#
# COMPACT_ATOMS: atom_id res chain seq x y z
N MET A 1 21.40 41.50 12.89
CA MET A 1 20.82 41.52 14.26
C MET A 1 19.37 41.99 14.12
N LEU A 2 18.42 41.15 13.71
CA LEU A 2 17.66 40.16 14.49
C LEU A 2 16.85 40.77 15.66
N LYS A 3 15.53 40.47 15.66
CA LYS A 3 14.47 40.68 16.67
C LYS A 3 13.69 42.01 16.43
N LEU A 4 12.38 42.04 16.19
CA LEU A 4 11.30 41.12 16.57
C LEU A 4 10.25 40.99 15.45
N PHE A 5 10.19 39.82 14.84
CA PHE A 5 8.94 39.22 14.38
C PHE A 5 8.18 38.78 15.62
N LEU A 6 7.04 39.37 15.94
CA LEU A 6 5.95 38.69 16.64
C LEU A 6 4.76 39.64 16.68
N ASN A 7 3.59 39.10 16.34
CA ASN A 7 2.26 39.64 16.61
C ASN A 7 1.56 40.48 15.52
N LEU A 8 1.36 39.89 14.32
CA LEU A 8 0.34 40.37 13.39
C LEU A 8 -0.38 39.23 12.63
N PHE A 9 -0.74 38.15 13.32
CA PHE A 9 -1.71 37.17 12.81
C PHE A 9 -2.56 36.62 13.96
N SER A 10 -3.43 37.47 14.50
CA SER A 10 -4.62 37.06 15.25
C SER A 10 -5.84 37.59 14.53
N SER A 11 -6.44 36.72 13.72
CA SER A 11 -7.86 36.61 13.36
C SER A 11 -7.95 36.10 11.93
N GLU A 12 -8.05 34.78 11.80
CA GLU A 12 -9.20 34.13 11.17
C GLU A 12 -9.15 32.66 11.59
N ALA A 13 -9.77 32.39 12.75
CA ALA A 13 -10.20 31.05 13.09
C ALA A 13 -11.29 30.67 12.08
N LYS A 14 -10.86 30.11 10.94
CA LYS A 14 -11.75 29.29 10.11
C LYS A 14 -12.10 28.08 10.96
N PRO A 15 -13.39 27.72 11.11
CA PRO A 15 -13.77 26.57 11.90
C PRO A 15 -13.27 25.34 11.14
N THR A 16 -12.11 24.84 11.54
CA THR A 16 -11.71 23.47 11.24
C THR A 16 -12.86 22.62 11.73
N GLN A 17 -13.52 21.93 10.79
CA GLN A 17 -14.60 20.99 11.07
C GLN A 17 -14.01 19.78 11.82
N THR A 18 -13.66 19.96 13.08
CA THR A 18 -13.17 18.94 14.03
C THR A 18 -14.29 18.37 14.89
N ALA A 19 -15.56 18.51 14.47
CA ALA A 19 -16.71 18.07 15.26
C ALA A 19 -17.53 16.92 14.64
N ILE A 20 -17.34 16.59 13.35
CA ILE A 20 -18.09 15.51 12.67
C ILE A 20 -17.19 14.29 12.35
N VAL A 21 -15.88 14.41 12.57
CA VAL A 21 -14.88 13.48 12.01
C VAL A 21 -14.34 12.45 13.02
N LYS A 22 -14.58 12.62 14.33
CA LYS A 22 -14.01 11.72 15.36
C LYS A 22 -14.57 10.29 15.34
N SER A 23 -15.82 10.07 14.93
CA SER A 23 -16.43 8.73 14.91
C SER A 23 -15.92 7.87 13.76
N ASP A 24 -15.78 8.45 12.56
CA ASP A 24 -15.24 7.75 11.40
C ASP A 24 -13.72 7.61 11.45
N VAL A 25 -13.00 8.57 12.05
CA VAL A 25 -11.55 8.47 12.25
C VAL A 25 -11.18 7.25 13.09
N SER A 26 -11.93 6.97 14.15
CA SER A 26 -11.65 5.82 15.01
C SER A 26 -11.83 4.47 14.32
N LYS A 27 -12.63 4.39 13.24
CA LYS A 27 -12.97 3.10 12.61
C LYS A 27 -11.87 2.61 11.68
N TRP A 28 -11.37 3.47 10.79
CA TRP A 28 -10.28 3.08 9.89
C TRP A 28 -8.98 2.91 10.67
N GLU A 29 -8.70 3.75 11.67
CA GLU A 29 -7.52 3.57 12.53
C GLU A 29 -7.50 2.19 13.21
N ALA A 30 -8.66 1.72 13.70
CA ALA A 30 -8.79 0.38 14.26
C ALA A 30 -8.58 -0.73 13.21
N GLN A 31 -9.10 -0.55 11.99
CA GLN A 31 -8.85 -1.49 10.89
C GLN A 31 -7.36 -1.55 10.53
N ILE A 32 -6.67 -0.41 10.47
CA ILE A 32 -5.23 -0.34 10.20
C ILE A 32 -4.43 -1.00 11.32
N ALA A 33 -4.76 -0.75 12.59
CA ALA A 33 -4.11 -1.40 13.71
C ALA A 33 -4.30 -2.93 13.70
N GLN A 34 -5.48 -3.40 13.30
CA GLN A 34 -5.75 -4.82 13.11
C GLN A 34 -4.92 -5.39 11.95
N ALA A 35 -4.84 -4.68 10.82
CA ALA A 35 -4.03 -5.08 9.68
C ALA A 35 -2.55 -5.18 10.05
N ASP A 36 -2.01 -4.20 10.78
CA ASP A 36 -0.64 -4.24 11.31
C ASP A 36 -0.44 -5.44 12.23
N THR A 37 -1.39 -5.72 13.11
CA THR A 37 -1.32 -6.90 13.99
C THR A 37 -1.26 -8.20 13.19
N PHE A 38 -2.06 -8.34 12.14
CA PHE A 38 -1.99 -9.50 11.26
C PHE A 38 -0.68 -9.56 10.48
N TRP A 39 -0.16 -8.40 10.08
CA TRP A 39 1.12 -8.31 9.41
C TRP A 39 2.26 -8.84 10.28
N GLU A 40 2.34 -8.39 11.53
CA GLU A 40 3.33 -8.86 12.52
C GLU A 40 3.17 -10.35 12.85
N GLN A 41 1.94 -10.89 12.74
CA GLN A 41 1.68 -12.34 12.87
C GLN A 41 2.07 -13.15 11.62
N GLY A 42 2.57 -12.51 10.56
CA GLY A 42 2.87 -13.15 9.28
C GLY A 42 1.65 -13.50 8.43
N LYS A 43 0.45 -13.08 8.84
CA LYS A 43 -0.81 -13.23 8.11
C LYS A 43 -0.97 -12.11 7.09
N ILE A 44 -0.01 -12.07 6.15
CA ILE A 44 0.16 -10.97 5.19
C ILE A 44 -1.08 -10.82 4.30
N SER A 45 -1.67 -11.92 3.85
CA SER A 45 -2.87 -11.91 3.00
C SER A 45 -4.07 -11.25 3.71
N GLU A 46 -4.30 -11.59 4.97
CA GLU A 46 -5.37 -11.03 5.80
C GLU A 46 -5.13 -9.55 6.11
N ALA A 47 -3.88 -9.19 6.43
CA ALA A 47 -3.50 -7.80 6.63
C ALA A 47 -3.77 -6.95 5.39
N VAL A 48 -3.34 -7.42 4.22
CA VAL A 48 -3.57 -6.77 2.93
C VAL A 48 -5.05 -6.60 2.63
N ALA A 49 -5.86 -7.62 2.85
CA ALA A 49 -7.31 -7.53 2.62
C ALA A 49 -7.98 -6.45 3.49
N ILE A 50 -7.53 -6.29 4.74
CA ILE A 50 -8.05 -5.23 5.61
C ILE A 50 -7.57 -3.85 5.16
N TYR A 51 -6.31 -3.74 4.73
CA TYR A 51 -5.79 -2.51 4.13
C TYR A 51 -6.58 -2.11 2.88
N ASP A 52 -6.83 -3.05 1.97
CA ASP A 52 -7.60 -2.81 0.74
C ASP A 52 -9.03 -2.36 1.07
N LEU A 53 -9.70 -3.04 2.01
CA LEU A 53 -11.03 -2.65 2.49
C LEU A 53 -11.04 -1.22 3.09
N ALA A 54 -10.02 -0.87 3.88
CA ALA A 54 -9.91 0.46 4.47
C ALA A 54 -9.67 1.54 3.40
N ILE A 55 -8.91 1.23 2.35
CA ILE A 55 -8.72 2.11 1.18
C ILE A 55 -10.03 2.31 0.42
N GLU A 56 -10.82 1.24 0.21
CA GLU A 56 -12.11 1.32 -0.46
C GLU A 56 -13.12 2.16 0.33
N GLN A 57 -13.15 2.01 1.66
CA GLN A 57 -14.03 2.78 2.54
C GLN A 57 -13.59 4.24 2.66
N HIS A 58 -12.29 4.51 2.58
CA HIS A 58 -11.71 5.83 2.80
C HIS A 58 -10.68 6.21 1.71
N PRO A 59 -11.12 6.36 0.44
CA PRO A 59 -10.21 6.57 -0.70
C PRO A 59 -9.44 7.89 -0.66
N HIS A 60 -9.92 8.85 0.14
CA HIS A 60 -9.36 10.18 0.31
C HIS A 60 -8.26 10.25 1.40
N LEU A 61 -8.00 9.16 2.12
CA LEU A 61 -6.98 9.09 3.17
C LEU A 61 -5.68 8.52 2.60
N PRO A 62 -4.68 9.36 2.25
CA PRO A 62 -3.40 8.88 1.73
C PRO A 62 -2.60 8.08 2.76
N GLU A 63 -2.85 8.27 4.06
CA GLU A 63 -2.14 7.64 5.16
C GLU A 63 -2.22 6.10 5.09
N ILE A 64 -3.40 5.58 4.75
CA ILE A 64 -3.63 4.13 4.61
C ILE A 64 -2.77 3.56 3.49
N LYS A 65 -2.78 4.22 2.32
CA LYS A 65 -2.00 3.82 1.15
C LYS A 65 -0.50 3.90 1.42
N GLN A 66 -0.05 4.95 2.10
CA GLN A 66 1.35 5.12 2.48
C GLN A 66 1.83 4.03 3.42
N ARG A 67 1.01 3.65 4.40
CA ARG A 67 1.34 2.60 5.37
C ARG A 67 1.46 1.23 4.70
N LEU A 68 0.49 0.87 3.86
CA LEU A 68 0.56 -0.35 3.05
C LEU A 68 1.79 -0.34 2.13
N ALA A 69 2.07 0.79 1.46
CA ALA A 69 3.23 0.90 0.57
C ALA A 69 4.56 0.71 1.32
N GLY A 70 4.69 1.26 2.54
CA GLY A 70 5.86 1.07 3.40
C GLY A 70 6.07 -0.39 3.77
N GLN A 71 5.00 -1.06 4.22
CA GLN A 71 4.98 -2.49 4.54
C GLN A 71 5.38 -3.35 3.31
N MET A 72 4.80 -3.06 2.15
CA MET A 72 5.07 -3.74 0.89
C MET A 72 6.49 -3.56 0.39
N LYS A 73 7.06 -2.36 0.55
CA LYS A 73 8.41 -2.07 0.09
C LYS A 73 9.44 -3.01 0.73
N HIS A 74 9.34 -3.25 2.03
CA HIS A 74 10.25 -4.16 2.72
C HIS A 74 10.20 -5.59 2.16
N GLN A 75 8.99 -6.11 1.90
CA GLN A 75 8.80 -7.44 1.34
C GLN A 75 9.33 -7.55 -0.10
N ILE A 76 9.13 -6.50 -0.90
CA ILE A 76 9.64 -6.42 -2.28
C ILE A 76 11.16 -6.39 -2.28
N ASP A 77 11.78 -5.58 -1.41
CA ASP A 77 13.23 -5.46 -1.30
C ASP A 77 13.86 -6.80 -0.86
N LEU A 78 13.23 -7.50 0.08
CA LEU A 78 13.65 -8.83 0.51
C LEU A 78 13.52 -9.87 -0.62
N ALA A 79 12.44 -9.84 -1.39
CA ALA A 79 12.27 -10.73 -2.54
C ALA A 79 13.33 -10.46 -3.63
N ILE A 80 13.69 -9.20 -3.86
CA ILE A 80 14.76 -8.81 -4.79
C ILE A 80 16.11 -9.33 -4.28
N ALA A 81 16.38 -9.22 -2.98
CA ALA A 81 17.62 -9.72 -2.37
C ALA A 81 17.76 -11.24 -2.56
N TYR A 82 16.71 -12.02 -2.27
CA TYR A 82 16.71 -13.46 -2.50
C TYR A 82 16.92 -13.81 -3.97
N GLN A 83 16.28 -13.09 -4.89
CA GLN A 83 16.47 -13.29 -6.32
C GLN A 83 17.92 -13.05 -6.74
N LYS A 84 18.55 -11.97 -6.26
CA LYS A 84 19.96 -11.67 -6.55
C LYS A 84 20.90 -12.74 -6.02
N LEU A 85 20.66 -13.22 -4.80
CA LEU A 85 21.44 -14.31 -4.21
C LEU A 85 21.29 -15.61 -5.02
N ALA A 86 20.07 -15.97 -5.41
CA ALA A 86 19.80 -17.13 -6.24
C ALA A 86 20.52 -17.06 -7.60
N ILE A 87 20.53 -15.89 -8.24
CA ILE A 87 21.28 -15.65 -9.49
C ILE A 87 22.77 -15.87 -9.26
N SER A 88 23.34 -15.35 -8.16
CA SER A 88 24.75 -15.53 -7.84
C SER A 88 25.10 -17.01 -7.62
N LEU A 89 24.32 -17.73 -6.82
CA LEU A 89 24.52 -19.16 -6.54
C LEU A 89 24.42 -20.02 -7.80
N LYS A 90 23.44 -19.71 -8.67
CA LYS A 90 23.30 -20.38 -9.97
C LYS A 90 24.56 -20.22 -10.83
N LYS A 91 25.16 -19.02 -10.86
CA LYS A 91 26.41 -18.76 -11.60
C LYS A 91 27.59 -19.56 -11.05
N HIS A 92 27.60 -19.86 -9.75
CA HIS A 92 28.61 -20.71 -9.10
C HIS A 92 28.29 -22.22 -9.16
N GLY A 93 27.27 -22.62 -9.93
CA GLY A 93 26.88 -24.03 -10.06
C GLY A 93 26.11 -24.59 -8.86
N GLN A 94 25.77 -23.77 -7.86
CA GLN A 94 25.03 -24.19 -6.67
C GLN A 94 23.51 -24.18 -6.95
N ILE A 95 23.08 -25.04 -7.86
CA ILE A 95 21.72 -25.04 -8.43
C ILE A 95 20.63 -25.28 -7.38
N GLU A 96 20.81 -26.26 -6.48
CA GLU A 96 19.81 -26.57 -5.44
C GLU A 96 19.60 -25.40 -4.47
N GLN A 97 20.67 -24.77 -4.03
CA GLN A 97 20.58 -23.59 -3.15
C GLN A 97 19.93 -22.42 -3.88
N ALA A 98 20.28 -22.20 -5.15
CA ALA A 98 19.64 -21.19 -5.96
C ALA A 98 18.14 -21.43 -6.09
N ALA A 99 17.70 -22.68 -6.33
CA ALA A 99 16.29 -23.03 -6.42
C ALA A 99 15.53 -22.71 -5.12
N ASN A 100 16.13 -22.99 -3.96
CA ASN A 100 15.53 -22.64 -2.67
C ASN A 100 15.31 -21.12 -2.53
N TYR A 101 16.32 -20.31 -2.83
CA TYR A 101 16.19 -18.85 -2.76
C TYR A 101 15.24 -18.27 -3.81
N TYR A 102 15.16 -18.85 -5.00
CA TYR A 102 14.11 -18.48 -5.97
C TYR A 102 12.71 -18.76 -5.42
N ARG A 103 12.48 -19.92 -4.77
CA ARG A 103 11.18 -20.22 -4.14
C ARG A 103 10.83 -19.19 -3.06
N GLN A 104 11.79 -18.80 -2.22
CA GLN A 104 11.58 -17.76 -1.21
C GLN A 104 11.19 -16.42 -1.84
N ALA A 105 11.90 -15.99 -2.90
CA ALA A 105 11.55 -14.76 -3.63
C ALA A 105 10.15 -14.82 -4.25
N ILE A 106 9.76 -15.97 -4.80
CA ILE A 106 8.43 -16.19 -5.39
C ILE A 106 7.34 -16.13 -4.31
N ASN A 107 7.55 -16.79 -3.17
CA ASN A 107 6.59 -16.80 -2.07
C ASN A 107 6.32 -15.38 -1.56
N LEU A 108 7.37 -14.57 -1.36
CA LEU A 108 7.21 -13.17 -0.96
C LEU A 108 6.48 -12.34 -2.01
N LYS A 109 6.78 -12.55 -3.30
CA LYS A 109 6.07 -11.88 -4.39
C LYS A 109 4.61 -12.30 -4.50
N ALA A 110 4.27 -13.54 -4.18
CA ALA A 110 2.90 -14.03 -4.20
C ALA A 110 2.07 -13.41 -3.06
N LEU A 111 2.65 -13.32 -1.85
CA LEU A 111 2.02 -12.68 -0.69
C LEU A 111 1.76 -11.18 -0.88
N THR A 112 2.57 -10.52 -1.72
CA THR A 112 2.48 -9.08 -2.00
C THR A 112 1.81 -8.75 -3.34
N GLY A 113 1.66 -9.74 -4.22
CA GLY A 113 1.29 -9.57 -5.63
C GLY A 113 -0.20 -9.44 -5.92
N ASN A 114 -1.07 -9.91 -5.02
CA ASN A 114 -2.51 -9.78 -5.19
C ASN A 114 -2.97 -8.30 -5.18
N SER A 115 -2.26 -7.41 -4.48
CA SER A 115 -2.58 -5.97 -4.46
C SER A 115 -2.10 -5.23 -5.70
N LYS A 116 -0.97 -5.63 -6.31
CA LYS A 116 -0.42 -4.91 -7.48
C LYS A 116 -1.29 -5.09 -8.74
N ASN A 117 -1.93 -6.25 -8.90
CA ASN A 117 -2.87 -6.46 -10.01
C ASN A 117 -4.19 -5.68 -9.82
N GLN A 118 -4.59 -5.34 -8.59
CA GLN A 118 -5.73 -4.44 -8.33
C GLN A 118 -5.34 -2.96 -8.46
N LEU A 119 -4.14 -2.58 -8.04
CA LEU A 119 -3.63 -1.19 -8.11
C LEU A 119 -3.14 -0.79 -9.52
N LEU A 120 -2.71 -1.73 -10.35
CA LEU A 120 -2.35 -1.47 -11.76
C LEU A 120 -3.45 -1.87 -12.75
N GLY A 121 -4.38 -2.75 -12.35
CA GLY A 121 -5.57 -3.11 -13.15
C GLY A 121 -6.67 -2.06 -13.15
N SER A 122 -6.71 -1.18 -12.15
CA SER A 122 -7.66 -0.06 -12.07
C SER A 122 -7.32 1.13 -12.99
N HIS A 123 -6.15 1.11 -13.66
CA HIS A 123 -5.80 2.06 -14.72
C HIS A 123 -6.03 1.55 -16.15
N VAL A 124 -6.61 0.35 -16.31
CA VAL A 124 -7.21 -0.05 -17.58
C VAL A 124 -8.72 0.01 -17.38
N ALA A 125 -9.26 1.23 -17.49
CA ALA A 125 -10.69 1.40 -17.69
C ALA A 125 -11.13 0.47 -18.83
N PRO A 126 -12.21 -0.33 -18.69
CA PRO A 126 -12.83 -0.89 -19.86
C PRO A 126 -13.25 0.31 -20.70
N VAL A 127 -12.61 0.51 -21.84
CA VAL A 127 -13.11 1.39 -22.89
C VAL A 127 -14.46 0.80 -23.27
N LYS A 128 -15.52 1.27 -22.61
CA LYS A 128 -16.90 1.05 -22.99
C LYS A 128 -16.98 1.68 -24.37
N ASN A 129 -16.77 0.86 -25.39
CA ASN A 129 -17.00 1.18 -26.77
C ASN A 129 -18.47 1.64 -26.86
N ARG A 130 -18.69 2.94 -26.66
CA ARG A 130 -19.87 3.64 -27.13
C ARG A 130 -19.73 3.64 -28.64
N ARG A 131 -20.04 2.50 -29.26
CA ARG A 131 -20.53 2.52 -30.64
C ARG A 131 -21.84 3.28 -30.57
N PHE A 132 -21.72 4.57 -30.86
CA PHE A 132 -22.78 5.39 -31.40
C PHE A 132 -23.54 4.55 -32.42
N LEU A 133 -24.76 4.14 -32.07
CA LEU A 133 -25.79 3.93 -33.07
C LEU A 133 -26.46 5.29 -33.24
N LEU A 134 -25.81 6.12 -34.05
CA LEU A 134 -26.47 7.21 -34.74
C LEU A 134 -27.33 6.61 -35.85
N LEU A 135 -28.62 6.95 -35.82
CA LEU A 135 -29.50 7.19 -36.97
C LEU A 135 -29.63 6.08 -38.04
N ALA A 136 -30.78 5.41 -38.03
CA ALA A 136 -31.75 5.40 -39.13
C ALA A 136 -33.11 4.93 -38.61
#